data_AF-A0A255EA70-F1
#
_entry.id   AF-A0A255EA70-F1
#
_cell.length_a   1.000
_cell.length_b   1.000
_cell.length_c   1.000
_cell.angle_alpha   90.00
_cell.angle_beta   90.00
_cell.angle_gamma   90.00
#
_symmetry.space_group_name_H-M   'P 1'
#
loop_
_entity.id
_entity.type
_entity.pdbx_description
1 polymer ?
#
loop_
_entity_poly.entity_id
_entity_poly.type
_entity_poly.pdbx_seq_one_letter_code
_entity_poly.pdbx_strand_id
1 'polypeptide(L)'
;MSAANSDATTGRTPSGRWQLKDIVLVVVLGVVFGFLYWALVQAWGASRLLFGDLSEHVLAGGWLIVAPIAIAIIRRPFAGIAAELIAAVIEFIFLGSPVGPMLAIAALIQGAGSELPFALTRYRNYSWGIFAVSGLLGAGLVFFWSAYRGGWYGTDLFWIRFVIQAISGVILGGLLAKVTVGGIHRTGVVDNYAIGRETR
;
A
#
# COMPACT_ATOMS: atom_id res chain seq x y z
N MET A 1 23.18 -53.79 13.18
CA MET A 1 23.48 -52.36 13.36
C MET A 1 23.49 -51.69 12.00
N SER A 2 22.51 -50.83 11.73
CA SER A 2 22.63 -49.52 11.05
C SER A 2 21.24 -49.16 10.52
N ALA A 3 20.53 -48.33 11.29
CA ALA A 3 19.29 -47.70 10.87
C ALA A 3 19.64 -46.61 9.86
N ALA A 4 19.20 -46.77 8.60
CA ALA A 4 19.27 -45.70 7.62
C ALA A 4 18.15 -44.70 7.94
N ASN A 5 18.59 -43.52 8.38
CA ASN A 5 17.79 -42.38 8.76
C ASN A 5 16.94 -41.92 7.56
N SER A 6 15.63 -42.13 7.63
CA SER A 6 14.68 -41.51 6.72
C SER A 6 14.56 -40.03 7.08
N ASP A 7 15.30 -39.16 6.38
CA ASP A 7 15.10 -37.71 6.42
C ASP A 7 13.71 -37.40 5.85
N ALA A 8 12.72 -37.46 6.73
CA ALA A 8 11.40 -36.93 6.50
C ALA A 8 11.54 -35.41 6.34
N THR A 9 11.56 -34.95 5.09
CA THR A 9 11.32 -33.56 4.72
C THR A 9 9.93 -33.19 5.20
N THR A 10 9.83 -32.73 6.44
CA THR A 10 8.62 -32.17 7.01
C THR A 10 8.30 -30.90 6.25
N GLY A 11 7.48 -31.04 5.20
CA GLY A 11 6.84 -29.92 4.53
C GLY A 11 6.10 -29.10 5.57
N ARG A 12 6.68 -27.96 5.98
CA ARG A 12 6.04 -27.00 6.86
C ARG A 12 4.76 -26.54 6.16
N THR A 13 3.62 -27.06 6.61
CA THR A 13 2.30 -26.54 6.27
C THR A 13 2.31 -25.03 6.51
N PRO A 14 1.77 -24.21 5.59
CA PRO A 14 1.69 -22.76 5.80
C PRO A 14 0.76 -22.51 6.98
N SER A 15 1.32 -22.29 8.17
CA SER A 15 0.51 -21.80 9.27
C SER A 15 0.07 -20.37 8.92
N GLY A 16 -1.21 -20.06 9.12
CA GLY A 16 -1.76 -18.71 8.97
C GLY A 16 -1.15 -17.67 9.93
N ARG A 17 -0.07 -18.02 10.63
CA ARG A 17 0.64 -17.18 11.59
C ARG A 17 1.68 -16.32 10.89
N TRP A 18 1.73 -15.05 11.28
CA TRP A 18 2.79 -14.11 10.93
C TRP A 18 4.16 -14.68 11.26
N GLN A 19 5.09 -14.60 10.32
CA GLN A 19 6.48 -14.97 10.53
C GLN A 19 7.33 -13.72 10.77
N LEU A 20 8.47 -13.88 11.46
CA LEU A 20 9.40 -12.76 11.69
C LEU A 20 9.80 -12.08 10.37
N LYS A 21 10.07 -12.87 9.31
CA LYS A 21 10.39 -12.34 7.98
C LYS A 21 9.28 -11.46 7.41
N ASP A 22 8.02 -11.79 7.67
CA ASP A 22 6.87 -11.04 7.15
C ASP A 22 6.81 -9.69 7.87
N ILE A 23 7.01 -9.66 9.18
CA ILE A 23 7.07 -8.42 9.99
C ILE A 23 8.25 -7.55 9.54
N VAL A 24 9.44 -8.14 9.40
CA VAL A 24 10.63 -7.42 8.93
C VAL A 24 10.39 -6.81 7.55
N LEU A 25 9.74 -7.55 6.64
CA LEU A 25 9.41 -7.01 5.32
C LEU A 25 8.43 -5.84 5.39
N VAL A 26 7.38 -5.93 6.22
CA VAL A 26 6.45 -4.80 6.44
C VAL A 26 7.22 -3.56 6.90
N VAL A 27 8.14 -3.72 7.87
CA VAL A 27 8.95 -2.62 8.39
C VAL A 27 9.85 -2.04 7.29
N VAL A 28 10.55 -2.87 6.53
CA VAL A 28 11.42 -2.42 5.43
C VAL A 28 10.62 -1.66 4.37
N LEU A 29 9.47 -2.20 3.95
CA LEU A 29 8.58 -1.53 3.01
C LEU A 29 8.09 -0.20 3.59
N GLY A 30 7.62 -0.19 4.83
CA GLY A 30 7.15 1.03 5.50
C GLY A 30 8.23 2.11 5.57
N VAL A 31 9.47 1.76 5.90
CA VAL A 31 10.59 2.73 5.92
C VAL A 31 10.88 3.27 4.52
N VAL A 32 11.08 2.39 3.53
CA VAL A 32 11.41 2.80 2.16
C VAL A 32 10.30 3.68 1.56
N PHE A 33 9.05 3.29 1.74
CA PHE A 33 7.92 4.05 1.21
C PHE A 33 7.60 5.28 2.06
N GLY A 34 7.93 5.32 3.35
CA GLY A 34 7.87 6.56 4.15
C GLY A 34 8.78 7.65 3.60
N PHE A 35 10.00 7.31 3.16
CA PHE A 35 10.87 8.23 2.42
C PHE A 35 10.28 8.64 1.06
N LEU A 36 9.66 7.69 0.34
CA LEU A 36 8.97 8.00 -0.91
C LEU A 36 7.81 8.99 -0.69
N TYR A 37 7.03 8.81 0.37
CA TYR A 37 5.89 9.67 0.70
C TYR A 37 6.33 11.07 1.05
N TRP A 38 7.44 11.20 1.79
CA TRP A 38 8.04 12.50 2.00
C TRP A 38 8.52 13.15 0.69
N ALA A 39 9.15 12.38 -0.21
CA ALA A 39 9.55 12.91 -1.51
C ALA A 39 8.32 13.37 -2.33
N LEU A 40 7.19 12.65 -2.21
CA LEU A 40 5.91 13.07 -2.80
C LEU A 40 5.38 14.36 -2.18
N VAL A 41 5.57 14.62 -0.88
CA VAL A 41 5.23 15.91 -0.26
C VAL A 41 6.01 17.06 -0.91
N GLN A 42 7.29 16.85 -1.20
CA GLN A 42 8.10 17.85 -1.91
C GLN A 42 7.62 18.05 -3.36
N ALA A 43 7.33 16.96 -4.07
CA ALA A 43 6.78 17.00 -5.42
C ALA A 43 5.39 17.68 -5.47
N TRP A 44 4.58 17.48 -4.44
CA TRP A 44 3.31 18.17 -4.28
C TRP A 44 3.50 19.67 -4.08
N GLY A 45 4.42 20.07 -3.19
CA GLY A 45 4.77 21.48 -3.00
C GLY A 45 5.18 22.17 -4.31
N ALA A 46 5.99 21.50 -5.14
CA ALA A 46 6.40 22.02 -6.44
C ALA A 46 5.26 22.05 -7.48
N SER A 47 4.43 20.99 -7.53
CA SER A 47 3.35 20.87 -8.51
C SER A 47 2.17 21.81 -8.26
N ARG A 48 2.04 22.37 -7.05
CA ARG A 48 1.09 23.46 -6.74
C ARG A 48 1.23 24.67 -7.66
N LEU A 49 2.42 24.92 -8.22
CA LEU A 49 2.64 25.99 -9.20
C LEU A 49 1.94 25.74 -10.54
N LEU A 50 1.68 24.48 -10.89
CA LEU A 50 1.10 24.07 -12.17
C LEU A 50 -0.38 23.70 -12.06
N PHE A 51 -0.76 22.96 -11.02
CA PHE A 51 -2.11 22.41 -10.87
C PHE A 51 -2.90 23.04 -9.72
N GLY A 52 -2.30 23.99 -8.99
CA GLY A 52 -2.96 24.66 -7.87
C GLY A 52 -3.49 23.68 -6.83
N ASP A 53 -4.75 23.87 -6.46
CA ASP A 53 -5.47 23.05 -5.48
C ASP A 53 -5.64 21.58 -5.90
N LEU A 54 -5.61 21.28 -7.21
CA LEU A 54 -5.79 19.92 -7.71
C LEU A 54 -4.54 19.05 -7.57
N SER A 55 -3.39 19.64 -7.27
CA SER A 55 -2.09 18.96 -7.21
C SER A 55 -2.07 17.78 -6.23
N GLU A 56 -2.75 17.92 -5.09
CA GLU A 56 -2.82 16.86 -4.08
C GLU A 56 -3.54 15.62 -4.63
N HIS A 57 -4.68 15.85 -5.28
CA HIS A 57 -5.52 14.78 -5.83
C HIS A 57 -4.84 14.03 -6.98
N VAL A 58 -4.01 14.71 -7.77
CA VAL A 58 -3.24 14.07 -8.85
C VAL A 58 -2.19 13.11 -8.30
N LEU A 59 -1.56 13.45 -7.17
CA LEU A 59 -0.51 12.64 -6.56
C LEU A 59 -1.02 11.66 -5.49
N ALA A 60 -2.29 11.77 -5.09
CA ALA A 60 -2.89 11.03 -3.97
C ALA A 60 -2.63 9.52 -4.01
N GLY A 61 -2.69 8.87 -5.18
CA GLY A 61 -2.42 7.44 -5.31
C GLY A 61 -0.98 7.04 -4.96
N GLY A 62 -0.02 7.97 -5.01
CA GLY A 62 1.36 7.72 -4.60
C GLY A 62 1.49 7.45 -3.09
N TRP A 63 0.63 8.05 -2.25
CA TRP A 63 0.64 7.91 -0.79
C TRP A 63 -0.08 6.67 -0.25
N LEU A 64 -0.48 5.74 -1.12
CA LEU A 64 -1.10 4.47 -0.69
C LEU A 64 -0.52 3.25 -1.42
N ILE A 65 0.51 3.45 -2.25
CA ILE A 65 1.07 2.40 -3.10
C ILE A 65 1.71 1.26 -2.28
N VAL A 66 2.17 1.52 -1.04
CA VAL A 66 2.84 0.50 -0.23
C VAL A 66 1.89 -0.59 0.21
N ALA A 67 0.62 -0.27 0.50
CA ALA A 67 -0.38 -1.25 0.92
C ALA A 67 -0.57 -2.41 -0.09
N PRO A 68 -0.94 -2.19 -1.36
CA PRO A 68 -1.09 -3.27 -2.33
C PRO A 68 0.22 -4.02 -2.61
N ILE A 69 1.39 -3.36 -2.52
CA ILE A 69 2.70 -4.03 -2.64
C ILE A 69 2.90 -5.02 -1.49
N ALA A 70 2.72 -4.57 -0.25
CA ALA A 70 2.87 -5.41 0.94
C ALA A 70 1.90 -6.61 0.93
N ILE A 71 0.63 -6.37 0.58
CA ILE A 71 -0.39 -7.42 0.49
C ILE A 71 -0.02 -8.46 -0.57
N ALA A 72 0.47 -8.05 -1.73
CA ALA A 72 0.80 -8.96 -2.82
C ALA A 72 2.01 -9.86 -2.53
N ILE A 73 2.99 -9.35 -1.80
CA ILE A 73 4.19 -10.10 -1.44
C ILE A 73 3.91 -11.02 -0.24
N ILE A 74 3.32 -10.47 0.84
CA ILE A 74 3.15 -11.17 2.12
C ILE A 74 1.91 -12.08 2.09
N ARG A 75 0.84 -11.65 1.43
CA ARG A 75 -0.43 -12.38 1.28
C ARG A 75 -1.08 -12.75 2.60
N ARG A 76 -1.07 -11.82 3.55
CA ARG A 76 -1.70 -11.95 4.88
C ARG A 76 -2.63 -10.79 5.16
N PRO A 77 -3.67 -11.03 5.99
CA PRO A 77 -4.49 -9.94 6.49
C PRO A 77 -3.66 -8.97 7.34
N PHE A 78 -4.04 -7.70 7.23
CA PHE A 78 -3.44 -6.52 7.85
C PHE A 78 -2.06 -6.13 7.35
N ALA A 79 -1.52 -6.81 6.33
CA ALA A 79 -0.21 -6.49 5.79
C ALA A 79 -0.16 -5.12 5.11
N GLY A 80 -1.24 -4.74 4.40
CA GLY A 80 -1.31 -3.44 3.75
C GLY A 80 -1.44 -2.33 4.77
N ILE A 81 -2.40 -2.48 5.70
CA ILE A 81 -2.63 -1.52 6.79
C ILE A 81 -1.36 -1.29 7.63
N ALA A 82 -0.66 -2.36 8.00
CA ALA A 82 0.55 -2.23 8.81
C ALA A 82 1.68 -1.51 8.07
N ALA A 83 1.89 -1.80 6.79
CA ALA A 83 2.90 -1.13 5.98
C ALA A 83 2.59 0.36 5.79
N GLU A 84 1.32 0.69 5.56
CA GLU A 84 0.83 2.06 5.41
C GLU A 84 1.02 2.89 6.68
N LEU A 85 0.67 2.32 7.83
CA LEU A 85 0.86 2.97 9.13
C LEU A 85 2.33 3.22 9.44
N ILE A 86 3.22 2.25 9.16
CA ILE A 86 4.66 2.45 9.36
C ILE A 86 5.18 3.53 8.41
N ALA A 87 4.77 3.54 7.15
CA ALA A 87 5.16 4.59 6.20
C ALA A 87 4.73 5.98 6.68
N ALA A 88 3.50 6.13 7.15
CA ALA A 88 2.99 7.38 7.69
C ALA A 88 3.73 7.82 8.97
N VAL A 89 4.08 6.88 9.84
CA VAL A 89 4.89 7.16 11.04
C VAL A 89 6.28 7.67 10.65
N ILE A 90 6.91 7.05 9.65
CA ILE A 90 8.21 7.49 9.14
C ILE A 90 8.11 8.89 8.54
N GLU A 91 7.15 9.11 7.64
CA GLU A 91 6.91 10.42 7.02
C GLU A 91 6.67 11.53 8.06
N PHE A 92 5.82 11.27 9.06
CA PHE A 92 5.48 12.26 10.08
C PHE A 92 6.62 12.48 11.08
N ILE A 93 7.07 11.43 11.77
CA ILE A 93 7.96 11.56 12.93
C ILE A 93 9.38 11.87 12.50
N PHE A 94 9.88 11.21 11.45
CA PHE A 94 11.29 11.28 11.08
C PHE A 94 11.58 12.35 10.03
N LEU A 95 10.58 12.68 9.20
CA LEU A 95 10.74 13.65 8.13
C LEU A 95 9.93 14.94 8.32
N GLY A 96 9.21 15.06 9.45
CA GLY A 96 8.60 16.31 9.89
C GLY A 96 7.41 16.75 9.06
N SER A 97 6.57 15.81 8.61
CA SER A 97 5.41 16.14 7.77
C SER A 97 4.48 17.16 8.45
N PRO A 98 4.08 18.25 7.76
CA PRO A 98 3.26 19.31 8.32
C PRO A 98 1.83 18.87 8.67
N VAL A 99 1.40 17.71 8.18
CA VAL A 99 0.04 17.16 8.39
C VAL A 99 -0.14 16.62 9.82
N GLY A 100 0.94 16.34 10.54
CA GLY A 100 0.86 15.95 11.93
C GLY A 100 0.43 14.48 12.16
N PRO A 101 0.06 14.12 13.41
CA PRO A 101 -0.32 12.75 13.77
C PRO A 101 -1.58 12.25 13.06
N MET A 102 -2.36 13.14 12.44
CA MET A 102 -3.57 12.76 11.70
C MET A 102 -3.26 11.96 10.43
N LEU A 103 -1.98 11.94 9.99
CA LEU A 103 -1.52 11.02 8.95
C LEU A 103 -1.76 9.55 9.33
N ALA A 104 -1.67 9.19 10.61
CA ALA A 104 -1.96 7.82 11.05
C ALA A 104 -3.42 7.43 10.79
N ILE A 105 -4.37 8.35 11.00
CA ILE A 105 -5.79 8.11 10.71
C ILE A 105 -6.01 7.98 9.20
N ALA A 106 -5.42 8.87 8.42
CA ALA A 106 -5.50 8.80 6.96
C ALA A 106 -4.89 7.50 6.43
N ALA A 107 -3.74 7.08 6.95
CA ALA A 107 -3.07 5.82 6.60
C ALA A 107 -3.90 4.60 6.97
N LEU A 108 -4.59 4.61 8.11
CA LEU A 108 -5.49 3.54 8.49
C LEU A 108 -6.65 3.40 7.49
N ILE A 109 -7.26 4.52 7.07
CA ILE A 109 -8.36 4.53 6.11
C ILE A 109 -7.87 4.08 4.72
N GLN A 110 -6.73 4.61 4.26
CA GLN A 110 -6.11 4.25 2.98
C GLN A 110 -5.69 2.79 2.93
N GLY A 111 -5.02 2.31 3.98
CA GLY A 111 -4.59 0.93 4.12
C GLY A 111 -5.78 -0.02 4.14
N ALA A 112 -6.83 0.31 4.91
CA ALA A 112 -8.04 -0.50 4.96
C ALA A 112 -8.74 -0.52 3.60
N GLY A 113 -8.90 0.64 2.95
CA GLY A 113 -9.46 0.73 1.60
C GLY A 113 -8.71 -0.08 0.57
N SER A 114 -7.37 0.00 0.60
CA SER A 114 -6.50 -0.74 -0.29
C SER A 114 -6.54 -2.25 -0.03
N GLU A 115 -6.74 -2.67 1.22
CA GLU A 115 -6.77 -4.08 1.59
C GLU A 115 -8.11 -4.76 1.28
N LEU A 116 -9.23 -4.01 1.32
CA LEU A 116 -10.58 -4.54 1.13
C LEU A 116 -10.73 -5.46 -0.10
N PRO A 117 -10.27 -5.10 -1.32
CA PRO A 117 -10.45 -5.97 -2.50
C PRO A 117 -9.69 -7.29 -2.40
N PHE A 118 -8.50 -7.28 -1.78
CA PHE A 118 -7.75 -8.50 -1.53
C PHE A 118 -8.40 -9.35 -0.44
N ALA A 119 -8.93 -8.71 0.62
CA ALA A 119 -9.68 -9.40 1.66
C ALA A 119 -10.95 -10.07 1.13
N LEU A 120 -11.70 -9.39 0.25
CA LEU A 120 -12.89 -9.93 -0.42
C LEU A 120 -12.57 -11.17 -1.27
N THR A 121 -11.39 -11.21 -1.88
CA THR A 121 -10.91 -12.39 -2.62
C THR A 121 -10.18 -13.40 -1.71
N ARG A 122 -10.26 -13.22 -0.39
CA ARG A 122 -9.59 -14.04 0.63
C ARG A 122 -8.08 -14.19 0.40
N TYR A 123 -7.43 -13.16 -0.12
CA TYR A 123 -6.01 -13.15 -0.46
C TYR A 123 -5.62 -14.21 -1.49
N ARG A 124 -6.52 -14.53 -2.42
CA ARG A 124 -6.31 -15.54 -3.47
C ARG A 124 -6.22 -14.97 -4.88
N ASN A 125 -6.61 -13.72 -5.10
CA ASN A 125 -6.59 -13.09 -6.43
C ASN A 125 -5.75 -11.81 -6.41
N TYR A 126 -4.74 -11.77 -7.28
CA TYR A 126 -3.80 -10.66 -7.42
C TYR A 126 -3.80 -10.10 -8.86
N SER A 127 -4.93 -10.18 -9.57
CA SER A 127 -5.09 -9.65 -10.92
C SER A 127 -4.99 -8.12 -10.97
N TRP A 128 -4.77 -7.58 -12.18
CA TRP A 128 -4.75 -6.13 -12.43
C TRP A 128 -6.02 -5.43 -11.95
N GLY A 129 -7.19 -6.06 -12.11
CA GLY A 129 -8.46 -5.51 -11.64
C GLY A 129 -8.51 -5.34 -10.11
N ILE A 130 -8.00 -6.31 -9.35
CA ILE A 130 -7.96 -6.21 -7.88
C ILE A 130 -7.02 -5.09 -7.44
N PHE A 131 -5.88 -4.93 -8.10
CA PHE A 131 -4.98 -3.80 -7.82
C PHE A 131 -5.62 -2.45 -8.16
N ALA A 132 -6.31 -2.33 -9.30
CA ALA A 132 -7.03 -1.11 -9.67
C ALA A 132 -8.10 -0.75 -8.64
N VAL A 133 -8.92 -1.72 -8.22
CA VAL A 133 -9.96 -1.51 -7.20
C VAL A 133 -9.34 -1.21 -5.82
N SER A 134 -8.21 -1.82 -5.49
CA SER A 134 -7.45 -1.52 -4.27
C SER A 134 -7.05 -0.05 -4.22
N GLY A 135 -6.41 0.45 -5.28
CA GLY A 135 -6.05 1.85 -5.39
C GLY A 135 -7.25 2.80 -5.37
N LEU A 136 -8.34 2.42 -6.05
CA LEU A 136 -9.60 3.18 -6.06
C LEU A 136 -10.20 3.32 -4.66
N LEU A 137 -10.32 2.22 -3.91
CA LEU A 137 -10.92 2.23 -2.58
C LEU A 137 -10.01 2.90 -1.55
N GLY A 138 -8.70 2.69 -1.63
CA GLY A 138 -7.72 3.38 -0.78
C GLY A 138 -7.81 4.90 -0.94
N ALA A 139 -7.73 5.39 -2.18
CA ALA A 139 -7.81 6.83 -2.48
C ALA A 139 -9.21 7.40 -2.23
N GLY A 140 -10.26 6.63 -2.56
CA GLY A 140 -11.64 7.07 -2.45
C GLY A 140 -12.11 7.18 -1.01
N LEU A 141 -11.81 6.22 -0.15
CA LEU A 141 -12.23 6.27 1.26
C LEU A 141 -11.52 7.39 2.02
N VAL A 142 -10.22 7.57 1.79
CA VAL A 142 -9.50 8.68 2.43
C VAL A 142 -9.95 10.04 1.91
N PHE A 143 -10.41 10.13 0.66
CA PHE A 143 -10.96 11.38 0.11
C PHE A 143 -12.10 11.91 0.96
N PHE A 144 -13.07 11.06 1.36
CA PHE A 144 -14.21 11.50 2.18
C PHE A 144 -13.78 12.00 3.57
N TRP A 145 -12.75 11.38 4.15
CA TRP A 145 -12.13 11.87 5.38
C TRP A 145 -11.43 13.23 5.17
N SER A 146 -10.63 13.36 4.11
CA SER A 146 -9.97 14.61 3.74
C SER A 146 -10.97 15.72 3.41
N ALA A 147 -12.06 15.41 2.72
CA ALA A 147 -13.14 16.32 2.39
C ALA A 147 -13.88 16.83 3.63
N TYR A 148 -14.05 15.97 4.65
CA TYR A 148 -14.60 16.38 5.93
C TYR A 148 -13.69 17.39 6.62
N ARG A 149 -12.39 17.09 6.71
CA ARG A 149 -11.42 17.98 7.36
C ARG A 149 -11.19 19.27 6.58
N GLY A 150 -11.18 19.20 5.25
CA GLY A 150 -10.95 20.32 4.35
C GLY A 150 -12.21 21.15 4.07
N GLY A 151 -13.38 20.75 4.58
CA GLY A 151 -14.63 21.46 4.34
C GLY A 151 -15.06 21.45 2.86
N TRP A 152 -14.73 20.40 2.11
CA TRP A 152 -14.99 20.34 0.67
C TRP A 152 -16.43 19.93 0.32
N TYR A 153 -17.20 19.44 1.27
CA TYR A 153 -18.59 19.05 1.05
C TYR A 153 -19.44 20.24 0.59
N GLY A 154 -20.15 20.06 -0.53
CA GLY A 154 -20.98 21.12 -1.12
C GLY A 154 -20.21 22.15 -1.94
N THR A 155 -18.89 22.00 -2.12
CA THR A 155 -18.11 22.85 -3.03
C THR A 155 -18.27 22.42 -4.49
N ASP A 156 -18.22 23.36 -5.43
CA ASP A 156 -18.35 23.08 -6.88
C ASP A 156 -17.29 22.10 -7.40
N LEU A 157 -16.10 22.11 -6.78
CA LEU A 157 -14.98 21.25 -7.15
C LEU A 157 -15.00 19.86 -6.50
N PHE A 158 -15.95 19.57 -5.60
CA PHE A 158 -15.96 18.32 -4.83
C PHE A 158 -15.83 17.07 -5.71
N TRP A 159 -16.69 16.94 -6.71
CA TRP A 159 -16.70 15.78 -7.60
C TRP A 159 -15.48 15.73 -8.52
N ILE A 160 -14.97 16.88 -8.94
CA ILE A 160 -13.75 16.96 -9.75
C ILE A 160 -12.55 16.46 -8.95
N ARG A 161 -12.40 16.93 -7.70
CA ARG A 161 -11.35 16.45 -6.78
C ARG A 161 -11.46 14.94 -6.54
N PHE A 162 -12.67 14.45 -6.29
CA PHE A 162 -12.91 13.01 -6.09
C PHE A 162 -12.51 12.18 -7.30
N VAL A 163 -12.94 12.57 -8.50
CA VAL A 163 -12.65 11.83 -9.74
C VAL A 163 -11.15 11.82 -10.02
N ILE A 164 -10.46 12.95 -9.87
CA ILE A 164 -9.01 13.03 -10.06
C ILE A 164 -8.29 12.13 -9.05
N GLN A 165 -8.67 12.19 -7.77
CA GLN A 165 -8.09 11.35 -6.72
C GLN A 165 -8.36 9.86 -6.94
N ALA A 166 -9.57 9.49 -7.38
CA ALA A 166 -9.93 8.13 -7.73
C ALA A 166 -9.06 7.59 -8.89
N ILE A 167 -8.89 8.39 -9.95
CA ILE A 167 -8.03 8.04 -11.09
C ILE A 167 -6.57 7.91 -10.66
N SER A 168 -6.08 8.85 -9.85
CA SER A 168 -4.73 8.78 -9.27
C SER A 168 -4.54 7.52 -8.44
N GLY A 169 -5.51 7.18 -7.58
CA GLY A 169 -5.53 5.94 -6.79
C GLY A 169 -5.42 4.70 -7.65
N VAL A 170 -6.25 4.60 -8.70
CA VAL A 170 -6.19 3.47 -9.65
C VAL A 170 -4.80 3.36 -10.30
N ILE A 171 -4.28 4.45 -10.84
CA ILE A 171 -3.05 4.44 -11.64
C ILE A 171 -1.81 4.30 -10.75
N LEU A 172 -1.60 5.24 -9.82
CA LEU A 172 -0.39 5.33 -9.00
C LEU A 172 -0.45 4.38 -7.79
N GLY A 173 -1.62 4.22 -7.19
CA GLY A 173 -1.77 3.35 -6.03
C GLY A 173 -1.93 1.87 -6.41
N GLY A 174 -2.73 1.59 -7.43
CA GLY A 174 -3.05 0.23 -7.87
C GLY A 174 -2.14 -0.32 -8.96
N LEU A 175 -2.25 0.21 -10.17
CA LEU A 175 -1.59 -0.34 -11.35
C LEU A 175 -0.06 -0.23 -11.25
N LEU A 176 0.46 0.90 -10.79
CA LEU A 176 1.88 1.07 -10.56
C LEU A 176 2.39 0.13 -9.46
N ALA A 177 1.65 -0.09 -8.38
CA ALA A 177 1.99 -1.11 -7.39
C ALA A 177 2.10 -2.50 -8.03
N LYS A 178 1.19 -2.86 -8.94
CA LYS A 178 1.25 -4.14 -9.65
C LYS A 178 2.53 -4.30 -10.47
N VAL A 179 2.92 -3.24 -11.18
CA VAL A 179 4.18 -3.19 -11.95
C VAL A 179 5.38 -3.32 -11.02
N THR A 180 5.40 -2.57 -9.92
CA THR A 180 6.47 -2.61 -8.92
C THR A 180 6.62 -4.00 -8.30
N VAL A 181 5.52 -4.66 -7.94
CA VAL A 181 5.54 -6.06 -7.46
C VAL A 181 6.14 -7.00 -8.52
N GLY A 182 5.78 -6.81 -9.80
CA GLY A 182 6.37 -7.57 -10.90
C GLY A 182 7.89 -7.34 -11.03
N GLY A 183 8.35 -6.10 -10.86
CA GLY A 183 9.78 -5.76 -10.83
C GLY A 183 10.51 -6.41 -9.66
N ILE A 184 9.98 -6.30 -8.44
CA ILE A 184 10.54 -6.90 -7.23
C ILE A 184 10.59 -8.44 -7.35
N HIS A 185 9.56 -9.06 -7.91
CA HIS A 185 9.55 -10.51 -8.13
C HIS A 185 10.67 -10.96 -9.06
N ARG A 186 10.98 -10.19 -10.11
CA ARG A 186 12.06 -10.53 -11.06
C ARG A 186 13.46 -10.47 -10.46
N THR A 187 13.67 -9.80 -9.33
CA THR A 187 14.98 -9.74 -8.68
C THR A 187 15.29 -10.98 -7.83
N GLY A 188 14.30 -11.84 -7.58
CA GLY A 188 14.44 -13.02 -6.71
C GLY A 188 14.44 -12.71 -5.21
N VAL A 189 14.45 -11.44 -4.80
CA VAL A 189 14.53 -11.05 -3.38
C VAL A 189 13.31 -11.51 -2.57
N VAL A 190 12.18 -11.74 -3.24
CA VAL A 190 10.91 -12.16 -2.63
C VAL A 190 10.57 -13.65 -2.83
N ASP A 191 11.50 -14.46 -3.32
CA ASP A 191 11.25 -15.89 -3.62
C ASP A 191 10.86 -16.70 -2.38
N ASN A 192 11.35 -16.29 -1.21
CA ASN A 192 11.03 -16.92 0.07
C ASN A 192 9.64 -16.53 0.62
N TYR A 193 8.92 -15.61 -0.03
CA TYR A 193 7.59 -15.15 0.38
C TYR A 193 6.48 -15.86 -0.40
N ALA A 194 5.23 -15.58 -0.06
CA ALA A 194 4.08 -16.26 -0.63
C ALA A 194 3.98 -16.07 -2.16
N ILE A 195 4.43 -14.91 -2.67
CA ILE A 195 4.47 -14.63 -4.11
C ILE A 195 5.42 -15.55 -4.89
N GLY A 196 6.58 -15.89 -4.35
CA GLY A 196 7.55 -16.77 -5.01
C GLY A 196 7.14 -18.25 -5.04
N ARG A 197 6.22 -18.66 -4.17
CA ARG A 197 5.72 -20.05 -4.08
C ARG A 197 4.67 -20.40 -5.12
N GLU A 198 4.10 -19.41 -5.80
CA GLU A 198 3.04 -19.60 -6.81
C GLU A 198 3.62 -19.91 -8.19
N THR A 199 4.89 -19.56 -8.42
CA THR A 199 5.60 -19.73 -9.70
C THR A 199 6.47 -21.00 -9.73
N ARG A 200 6.42 -21.83 -8.67
CA ARG A 200 7.18 -23.08 -8.53
C ARG A 200 6.24 -24.27 -8.62
#